data_AF-A0A8T1SKB8-F1
#
_entry.id   AF-A0A8T1SKB8-F1
#
_cell.length_a   1.000
_cell.length_b   1.000
_cell.length_c   1.000
_cell.angle_alpha   90.00
_cell.angle_beta   90.00
_cell.angle_gamma   90.00
#
_symmetry.space_group_name_H-M   'P 1'
#
loop_
_entity.id
_entity.type
_entity.pdbx_description
1 polymer ?
#
loop_
_entity_poly.entity_id
_entity_poly.type
_entity_poly.pdbx_seq_one_letter_code
_entity_poly.pdbx_strand_id
1 'polypeptide(L)'
;GPGAAGGGVCERHGEALKLFCQEDQKPVCLVCHLSWDHRAHRVVPIEEAARGCKEAPQEHLAGLRKDREEAKANEEKRSEELLKQTEAERQKILSECKELRGFLEEKEQFLLSRLEALDGDIAQRRDESVSKLSQEFLSEKHRPERSAAGVQRKSAL
;
A
#
# COMPACT_ATOMS: atom_id res chain seq x y z
N GLY A 1 -43.09 20.99 34.43
CA GLY A 1 -43.98 20.64 35.55
C GLY A 1 -43.35 19.51 36.34
N PRO A 2 -43.49 19.46 37.68
CA PRO A 2 -42.83 18.44 38.48
C PRO A 2 -43.44 17.06 38.22
N GLY A 3 -42.57 16.05 38.23
CA GLY A 3 -42.79 14.72 37.68
C GLY A 3 -43.87 13.90 38.39
N ALA A 4 -44.68 13.22 37.58
CA ALA A 4 -45.56 12.15 38.02
C ALA A 4 -44.71 10.97 38.52
N ALA A 5 -44.59 10.84 39.84
CA ALA A 5 -44.13 9.64 40.48
C ALA A 5 -45.15 8.53 40.22
N GLY A 6 -44.84 7.63 39.30
CA GLY A 6 -45.58 6.38 39.11
C GLY A 6 -45.34 5.46 40.31
N GLY A 7 -46.04 5.72 41.42
CA GLY A 7 -46.02 4.86 42.60
C GLY A 7 -47.10 3.79 42.46
N GLY A 8 -46.70 2.57 42.11
CA GLY A 8 -47.60 1.42 42.19
C GLY A 8 -48.10 1.20 43.61
N VAL A 9 -49.25 0.57 43.76
CA VAL A 9 -49.84 0.20 45.05
C VAL A 9 -49.52 -1.27 45.33
N CYS A 10 -49.22 -1.60 46.58
CA CYS A 10 -49.02 -2.98 47.00
C CYS A 10 -50.36 -3.72 46.92
N GLU A 11 -50.45 -4.73 46.05
CA GLU A 11 -51.67 -5.53 45.88
C GLU A 11 -52.13 -6.22 47.17
N ARG A 12 -51.19 -6.56 48.06
CA ARG A 12 -51.48 -7.25 49.33
C ARG A 12 -51.97 -6.33 50.44
N HIS A 13 -51.53 -5.07 50.45
CA HIS A 13 -51.76 -4.16 51.59
C HIS A 13 -52.46 -2.86 51.21
N GLY A 14 -52.65 -2.56 49.92
CA GLY A 14 -53.22 -1.28 49.47
C GLY A 14 -52.31 -0.06 49.71
N GLU A 15 -51.07 -0.28 50.16
CA GLU A 15 -50.13 0.78 50.52
C GLU A 15 -49.21 1.18 49.37
N ALA A 16 -48.80 2.44 49.33
CA ALA A 16 -47.88 2.94 48.31
C ALA A 16 -46.52 2.22 48.35
N LEU A 17 -46.05 1.75 47.20
CA LEU A 17 -44.72 1.17 47.04
C LEU A 17 -43.69 2.30 46.94
N LYS A 18 -43.12 2.71 48.08
CA LYS A 18 -42.10 3.78 48.17
C LYS A 18 -40.71 3.27 48.52
N LEU A 19 -40.57 1.98 48.81
CA LEU A 19 -39.32 1.34 49.19
C LEU A 19 -38.89 0.33 48.13
N PHE A 20 -37.59 0.04 48.05
CA PHE A 20 -36.99 -0.95 47.17
C PHE A 20 -36.18 -1.95 47.99
N CYS A 21 -36.51 -3.23 47.86
CA CYS A 21 -35.72 -4.31 48.44
C CYS A 21 -34.57 -4.66 47.48
N GLN A 22 -33.32 -4.60 47.96
CA GLN A 22 -32.14 -4.79 47.12
C GLN A 22 -31.92 -6.25 46.73
N GLU A 23 -32.25 -7.18 47.61
CA GLU A 23 -32.12 -8.62 47.42
C GLU A 23 -33.15 -9.15 46.43
N ASP A 24 -34.41 -8.72 46.57
CA ASP A 24 -35.52 -9.16 45.70
C ASP A 24 -35.68 -8.30 44.44
N GLN A 25 -34.88 -7.23 44.30
CA GLN A 25 -34.93 -6.24 43.23
C GLN A 25 -36.34 -5.76 42.85
N LYS A 26 -37.18 -5.52 43.86
CA LYS A 26 -38.58 -5.13 43.65
C LYS A 26 -39.04 -4.04 44.61
N PRO A 27 -39.99 -3.20 44.19
CA PRO A 27 -40.57 -2.21 45.08
C PRO A 27 -41.49 -2.88 46.10
N VAL A 28 -41.42 -2.42 47.36
CA VAL A 28 -42.19 -2.93 48.50
C VAL A 28 -42.83 -1.77 49.26
N CYS A 29 -43.93 -2.03 49.97
CA CYS A 29 -44.52 -1.05 50.89
C CYS A 29 -43.91 -1.20 52.29
N LEU A 30 -44.16 -0.23 53.18
CA LEU A 30 -43.69 -0.27 54.58
C LEU A 30 -44.16 -1.53 55.33
N VAL A 31 -45.39 -1.98 55.09
CA VAL A 31 -45.95 -3.18 55.74
C VAL A 31 -45.20 -4.44 55.28
N CYS A 32 -44.89 -4.55 53.98
CA CYS A 32 -44.05 -5.64 53.47
C CYS A 32 -42.65 -5.66 54.12
N HIS A 33 -42.03 -4.49 54.27
CA HIS A 33 -40.71 -4.39 54.91
C HIS A 33 -40.72 -4.82 56.39
N LEU A 34 -41.75 -4.42 57.14
CA LEU A 34 -41.90 -4.77 58.55
C LEU A 34 -42.35 -6.22 58.77
N SER A 35 -43.00 -6.83 57.77
CA SER A 35 -43.35 -8.24 57.78
C SER A 35 -42.13 -9.14 57.69
N TRP A 36 -42.24 -10.40 58.13
CA TRP A 36 -41.16 -11.38 58.07
C TRP A 36 -40.58 -11.58 56.65
N ASP A 37 -41.34 -11.25 55.61
CA ASP A 37 -40.96 -11.45 54.20
C ASP A 37 -39.74 -10.62 53.77
N HIS A 38 -39.52 -9.43 54.34
CA HIS A 38 -38.41 -8.54 53.96
C HIS A 38 -37.67 -7.94 55.16
N ARG A 39 -37.95 -8.42 56.38
CA ARG A 39 -37.38 -7.88 57.63
C ARG A 39 -35.85 -8.00 57.71
N ALA A 40 -35.30 -9.05 57.09
CA ALA A 40 -33.86 -9.28 57.04
C ALA A 40 -33.17 -8.67 55.81
N HIS A 41 -33.95 -8.13 54.86
CA HIS A 41 -33.44 -7.59 53.61
C HIS A 41 -33.07 -6.12 53.75
N ARG A 42 -32.09 -5.67 52.98
CA ARG A 42 -31.72 -4.27 52.88
C ARG A 42 -32.75 -3.55 52.01
N VAL A 43 -33.56 -2.74 52.67
CA VAL A 43 -34.60 -1.93 52.04
C VAL A 43 -34.23 -0.45 52.12
N VAL A 44 -34.29 0.24 50.99
CA VAL A 44 -34.00 1.68 50.87
C VAL A 44 -35.16 2.40 50.19
N PRO A 45 -35.32 3.73 50.34
CA PRO A 45 -36.27 4.51 49.54
C PRO A 45 -36.03 4.32 48.04
N ILE A 46 -37.11 4.29 47.25
CA ILE A 46 -37.03 4.12 45.78
C ILE A 46 -36.19 5.23 45.14
N GLU A 47 -36.25 6.46 45.67
CA GLU A 47 -35.48 7.60 45.18
C GLU A 47 -33.97 7.38 45.36
N GLU A 48 -33.57 6.78 46.49
CA GLU A 48 -32.16 6.45 46.77
C GLU A 48 -31.67 5.29 45.89
N ALA A 49 -32.48 4.23 45.74
CA ALA A 49 -32.19 3.12 44.82
C ALA A 49 -32.07 3.61 43.37
N ALA A 50 -33.00 4.47 42.93
CA ALA A 50 -33.01 5.04 41.58
C ALA A 50 -31.82 5.95 41.31
N ARG A 51 -31.28 6.64 42.34
CA ARG A 51 -30.06 7.44 42.20
C ARG A 51 -28.84 6.57 41.93
N GLY A 52 -28.60 5.55 42.75
CA GLY A 52 -27.47 4.63 42.55
C GLY A 52 -27.55 3.87 41.22
N CYS A 53 -28.76 3.50 40.78
CA CYS A 53 -28.98 2.85 39.48
C CYS A 53 -28.72 3.77 38.27
N LYS A 54 -28.70 5.10 38.44
CA LYS A 54 -28.42 6.05 37.36
C LYS A 54 -26.93 6.32 37.19
N GLU A 55 -26.15 6.26 38.27
CA GLU A 55 -24.73 6.62 38.28
C GLU A 55 -23.87 5.50 37.63
N ALA A 56 -24.09 4.23 37.98
CA ALA A 56 -23.30 3.12 37.44
C ALA A 56 -23.37 2.95 35.90
N PRO A 57 -24.54 3.05 35.25
CA PRO A 57 -24.61 3.03 33.78
C PRO A 57 -23.94 4.24 33.12
N GLN A 58 -23.95 5.41 33.77
CA GLN A 58 -23.30 6.60 33.22
C GLN A 58 -21.78 6.47 33.17
N GLU A 59 -21.17 5.94 34.24
CA GLU A 59 -19.73 5.66 34.27
C GLU A 59 -19.34 4.61 33.23
N HIS A 60 -20.13 3.54 33.10
CA HIS A 60 -19.89 2.52 32.10
C HIS A 60 -20.00 3.09 30.67
N LEU A 61 -21.02 3.90 30.39
CA LEU A 61 -21.16 4.59 29.10
C LEU A 61 -20.02 5.56 28.82
N ALA A 62 -19.48 6.24 29.84
CA ALA A 62 -18.32 7.10 29.70
C ALA A 62 -17.06 6.30 29.31
N GLY A 63 -16.83 5.15 29.95
CA GLY A 63 -15.76 4.21 29.59
C GLY A 63 -15.87 3.74 28.15
N LEU A 64 -17.05 3.27 27.73
CA LEU A 64 -17.29 2.81 26.35
C LEU A 64 -17.07 3.92 25.30
N ARG A 65 -17.39 5.18 25.62
CA ARG A 65 -17.13 6.31 24.72
C ARG A 65 -15.63 6.54 24.54
N LYS A 66 -14.88 6.50 25.65
CA LYS A 66 -13.43 6.64 25.64
C LYS A 66 -12.76 5.52 24.86
N ASP A 67 -13.13 4.27 25.13
CA ASP A 67 -12.60 3.09 24.42
C ASP A 67 -12.86 3.18 22.90
N ARG A 68 -14.05 3.68 22.52
CA ARG A 68 -14.40 3.91 21.11
C ARG A 68 -13.51 4.97 20.46
N GLU A 69 -13.22 6.06 21.16
CA GLU A 69 -12.37 7.14 20.65
C GLU A 69 -10.92 6.68 20.51
N GLU A 70 -10.39 5.94 21.49
CA GLU A 70 -9.06 5.34 21.41
C GLU A 70 -8.95 4.33 20.27
N ALA A 71 -9.94 3.45 20.11
CA ALA A 71 -9.98 2.49 19.01
C ALA A 71 -9.99 3.19 17.64
N LYS A 72 -10.76 4.28 17.50
CA LYS A 72 -10.78 5.09 16.26
C LYS A 72 -9.42 5.73 15.96
N ALA A 73 -8.81 6.37 16.96
CA ALA A 73 -7.51 7.02 16.79
C ALA A 73 -6.41 6.01 16.43
N ASN A 74 -6.45 4.82 17.04
CA ASN A 74 -5.52 3.74 16.71
C ASN A 74 -5.70 3.22 15.29
N GLU A 75 -6.95 3.08 14.82
CA GLU A 75 -7.23 2.61 13.47
C GLU A 75 -6.84 3.66 12.41
N GLU A 76 -7.09 4.93 12.68
CA GLU A 76 -6.67 6.04 11.82
C GLU A 76 -5.14 6.09 11.69
N LYS A 77 -4.42 5.99 12.81
CA LYS A 77 -2.95 5.92 12.82
C LYS A 77 -2.42 4.73 12.02
N ARG A 78 -3.01 3.54 12.18
CA ARG A 78 -2.64 2.34 11.41
C ARG A 78 -2.87 2.55 9.92
N SER A 79 -4.00 3.14 9.54
CA SER A 79 -4.31 3.47 8.15
C SER A 79 -3.26 4.42 7.56
N GLU A 80 -2.90 5.48 8.28
CA GLU A 80 -1.85 6.41 7.85
C GLU A 80 -0.49 5.73 7.68
N GLU A 81 -0.11 4.82 8.58
CA GLU A 81 1.12 4.04 8.48
C GLU A 81 1.12 3.13 7.24
N LEU A 82 0.01 2.44 6.96
CA LEU A 82 -0.15 1.61 5.77
C LEU A 82 -0.11 2.43 4.47
N LEU A 83 -0.71 3.62 4.46
CA LEU A 83 -0.64 4.54 3.33
C LEU A 83 0.80 5.02 3.08
N LYS A 84 1.55 5.35 4.13
CA LYS A 84 2.98 5.72 4.03
C LYS A 84 3.82 4.58 3.48
N GLN A 85 3.58 3.34 3.94
CA GLN A 85 4.28 2.16 3.42
C GLN A 85 3.97 1.92 1.94
N THR A 86 2.71 2.04 1.55
CA THR A 86 2.27 1.85 0.16
C THR A 86 2.89 2.90 -0.77
N GLU A 87 2.94 4.17 -0.35
CA GLU A 87 3.58 5.21 -1.15
C GLU A 87 5.10 4.99 -1.22
N ALA A 88 5.76 4.53 -0.16
CA ALA A 88 7.18 4.19 -0.19
C ALA A 88 7.47 3.06 -1.19
N GLU A 89 6.68 1.99 -1.20
CA GLU A 89 6.84 0.89 -2.16
C GLU A 89 6.55 1.36 -3.59
N ARG A 90 5.56 2.24 -3.77
CA ARG A 90 5.28 2.86 -5.07
C ARG A 90 6.50 3.63 -5.59
N GLN A 91 7.13 4.46 -4.75
CA GLN A 91 8.33 5.20 -5.16
C GLN A 91 9.49 4.26 -5.49
N LYS A 92 9.66 3.18 -4.73
CA LYS A 92 10.67 2.15 -5.00
C LYS A 92 10.45 1.46 -6.35
N ILE A 93 9.22 1.06 -6.65
CA ILE A 93 8.87 0.48 -7.97
C ILE A 93 9.20 1.48 -9.09
N LEU A 94 8.84 2.76 -8.91
CA LEU A 94 9.12 3.79 -9.91
C LEU A 94 10.63 3.99 -10.13
N SER A 95 11.45 3.96 -9.08
CA SER A 95 12.90 4.06 -9.19
C SER A 95 13.51 2.85 -9.88
N GLU A 96 13.13 1.63 -9.49
CA GLU A 96 13.63 0.40 -10.10
C GLU A 96 13.26 0.33 -11.60
N CYS A 97 12.02 0.70 -11.95
CA CYS A 97 11.62 0.78 -13.35
C CYS A 97 12.40 1.84 -14.13
N LYS A 98 12.78 2.96 -13.50
CA LYS A 98 13.58 4.01 -14.15
C LYS A 98 15.01 3.53 -14.41
N GLU A 99 15.63 2.87 -13.44
CA GLU A 99 16.97 2.28 -13.57
C GLU A 99 17.00 1.23 -14.68
N LEU A 100 16.00 0.33 -14.71
CA LEU A 100 15.89 -0.68 -15.76
C LEU A 100 15.75 -0.06 -17.16
N ARG A 101 14.95 1.00 -17.31
CA ARG A 101 14.84 1.72 -18.59
C ARG A 101 16.17 2.34 -19.00
N GLY A 102 16.87 3.02 -18.10
CA GLY A 102 18.19 3.59 -18.38
C GLY A 102 19.20 2.53 -18.83
N PHE A 103 19.24 1.39 -18.14
CA PHE A 103 20.10 0.27 -18.53
C PHE A 103 19.76 -0.25 -19.94
N LEU A 104 18.48 -0.38 -20.29
CA LEU A 104 18.07 -0.84 -21.62
C LEU A 104 18.46 0.17 -22.70
N GLU A 105 18.26 1.46 -22.46
CA GLU A 105 18.66 2.54 -23.37
C GLU A 105 20.18 2.54 -23.62
N GLU A 106 20.99 2.39 -22.56
CA GLU A 106 22.45 2.28 -22.68
C GLU A 106 22.86 1.04 -23.50
N LYS A 107 22.20 -0.10 -23.27
CA LYS A 107 22.47 -1.34 -24.03
C LYS A 107 22.09 -1.21 -25.50
N GLU A 108 20.95 -0.59 -25.78
CA GLU A 108 20.51 -0.33 -27.16
C GLU A 108 21.53 0.55 -27.89
N GLN A 109 21.90 1.69 -27.30
CA GLN A 109 22.89 2.60 -27.88
C GLN A 109 24.24 1.92 -28.12
N PHE A 110 24.73 1.15 -27.14
CA PHE A 110 25.96 0.39 -27.28
C PHE A 110 25.93 -0.57 -28.48
N LEU A 111 24.83 -1.31 -28.65
CA LEU A 111 24.68 -2.25 -29.77
C LEU A 111 24.58 -1.53 -31.11
N LEU A 112 23.87 -0.40 -31.18
CA LEU A 112 23.78 0.42 -32.38
C LEU A 112 25.15 0.99 -32.79
N SER A 113 25.90 1.58 -31.85
CA SER A 113 27.25 2.10 -32.15
C SER A 113 28.21 1.00 -32.60
N ARG A 114 28.06 -0.22 -32.06
CA ARG A 114 28.85 -1.37 -32.54
C ARG A 114 28.50 -1.75 -33.97
N LEU A 115 27.23 -1.68 -34.36
CA LEU A 115 26.80 -1.93 -35.74
C LEU A 115 27.33 -0.83 -36.68
N GLU A 116 27.24 0.43 -36.29
CA GLU A 116 27.78 1.56 -37.07
C GLU A 116 29.29 1.42 -37.33
N ALA A 117 30.06 0.96 -36.33
CA ALA A 117 31.47 0.68 -36.50
C ALA A 117 31.72 -0.45 -37.51
N LEU A 118 30.93 -1.52 -37.47
CA LEU A 118 31.02 -2.61 -38.45
C LEU A 118 30.64 -2.15 -39.86
N ASP A 119 29.60 -1.31 -39.99
CA ASP A 119 29.21 -0.72 -41.27
C ASP A 119 30.34 0.15 -41.85
N GLY A 120 31.02 0.91 -40.99
CA GLY A 120 32.22 1.68 -41.33
C GLY A 120 33.37 0.78 -41.85
N ASP A 121 33.69 -0.29 -41.12
CA ASP A 121 34.71 -1.27 -41.52
C ASP A 121 34.39 -1.92 -42.87
N ILE A 122 33.12 -2.25 -43.12
CA ILE A 122 32.67 -2.84 -44.38
C ILE A 122 32.83 -1.83 -45.52
N ALA A 123 32.44 -0.57 -45.31
CA ALA A 123 32.59 0.49 -46.29
C ALA A 123 34.07 0.75 -46.61
N GLN A 124 34.93 0.82 -45.60
CA GLN A 124 36.37 1.00 -45.78
C GLN A 124 36.98 -0.14 -46.61
N ARG A 125 36.68 -1.41 -46.28
CA ARG A 125 37.19 -2.56 -47.05
C ARG A 125 36.74 -2.53 -48.50
N ARG A 126 35.51 -2.08 -48.76
CA ARG A 126 34.99 -1.90 -50.12
C ARG A 126 35.85 -0.87 -50.87
N ASP A 127 36.05 0.30 -50.29
CA ASP A 127 36.77 1.42 -50.92
C ASP A 127 38.24 1.07 -51.18
N GLU A 128 38.89 0.38 -50.25
CA GLU A 128 40.24 -0.16 -50.43
C GLU A 128 40.31 -1.16 -51.59
N SER A 129 39.33 -2.07 -51.69
CA SER A 129 39.27 -3.06 -52.76
C SER A 129 39.06 -2.42 -54.13
N VAL A 130 38.15 -1.43 -54.22
CA VAL A 130 37.90 -0.66 -55.44
C VAL A 130 39.15 0.13 -55.87
N SER A 131 39.85 0.73 -54.91
CA SER A 131 41.08 1.49 -55.16
C SER A 131 42.20 0.60 -55.70
N LYS A 132 42.39 -0.60 -55.12
CA LYS A 132 43.36 -1.60 -55.59
C LYS A 132 43.07 -2.03 -57.03
N LEU A 133 41.83 -2.44 -57.32
CA LEU A 133 41.42 -2.83 -58.67
C LEU A 133 41.62 -1.71 -59.70
N SER A 134 41.35 -0.46 -59.31
CA SER A 134 41.57 0.70 -60.18
C SER A 134 43.06 0.91 -60.50
N GLN A 135 43.94 0.77 -59.51
CA GLN A 135 45.39 0.83 -59.72
C GLN A 135 45.89 -0.29 -60.63
N GLU A 136 45.41 -1.53 -60.41
CA GLU A 136 45.74 -2.68 -61.26
C GLU A 136 45.33 -2.41 -62.71
N PHE A 137 44.10 -1.94 -62.95
CA PHE A 137 43.61 -1.61 -64.29
C PHE A 137 44.45 -0.52 -64.98
N LEU A 138 44.86 0.51 -64.25
CA LEU A 138 45.72 1.58 -64.77
C LEU A 138 47.13 1.06 -65.11
N SER A 139 47.66 0.15 -64.29
CA SER A 139 48.96 -0.49 -64.51
C SER A 139 48.96 -1.43 -65.71
N GLU A 140 47.86 -2.16 -65.94
CA GLU A 140 47.68 -3.05 -67.09
C GLU A 140 47.61 -2.26 -68.41
N LYS A 141 46.93 -1.10 -68.40
CA LYS A 141 46.90 -0.18 -69.56
C LYS A 141 48.26 0.43 -69.93
N HIS A 142 49.20 0.51 -69.00
CA HIS A 142 50.54 1.06 -69.24
C HIS A 142 51.57 -0.02 -69.58
N ARG A 143 51.17 -1.28 -69.78
CA ARG A 143 52.07 -2.35 -70.20
C ARG A 143 52.49 -2.13 -71.66
N PRO A 144 53.76 -1.81 -71.98
CA PRO A 144 54.18 -1.62 -73.36
C PRO A 144 54.14 -2.97 -74.10
N GLU A 145 53.60 -2.95 -75.33
CA GLU A 145 53.64 -4.11 -76.23
C GLU A 145 55.09 -4.52 -76.46
N ARG A 146 55.44 -5.77 -76.13
CA ARG A 146 56.77 -6.31 -76.43
C ARG A 146 56.86 -6.49 -77.95
N SER A 147 57.59 -5.59 -78.61
CA SER A 147 57.96 -5.71 -80.02
C SER A 147 58.79 -6.98 -80.25
N ALA A 148 58.31 -7.85 -81.14
CA ALA A 148 59.04 -9.03 -81.60
C ALA A 148 60.09 -8.63 -82.65
N ALA A 149 61.34 -8.44 -82.22
CA ALA A 149 62.47 -8.18 -83.11
C ALA A 149 63.29 -9.46 -83.35
N GLY A 150 63.06 -10.07 -84.51
CA GLY A 150 64.08 -10.64 -85.43
C GLY A 150 65.10 -11.65 -84.89
N VAL A 151 64.85 -12.94 -85.12
CA VAL A 151 65.92 -13.95 -85.22
C VAL A 151 66.65 -13.74 -86.54
N GLN A 152 67.85 -13.16 -86.49
CA GLN A 152 68.79 -13.20 -87.62
C GLN A 152 69.49 -14.57 -87.63
N ARG A 153 69.13 -15.41 -88.61
CA ARG A 153 69.91 -16.61 -88.95
C ARG A 153 71.18 -16.16 -89.67
N LYS A 154 72.34 -16.46 -89.07
CA LYS A 154 73.64 -16.35 -89.71
C LYS A 154 73.76 -17.43 -90.78
N SER A 155 74.00 -17.04 -92.03
CA SER A 155 74.45 -17.94 -93.09
C SER A 155 75.93 -18.30 -92.89
N ALA A 156 76.27 -19.57 -93.01
CA ALA A 156 77.63 -20.04 -93.25
C ALA A 156 77.60 -21.26 -94.18
N LEU A 157 78.21 -21.06 -95.36
CA LEU A 157 78.88 -21.99 -96.29
C LEU A 157 78.17 -23.29 -96.68
#